data_AF-A0A938RBX9-F1
#
_entry.id   AF-A0A938RBX9-F1
#
_cell.length_a   1.000
_cell.length_b   1.000
_cell.length_c   1.000
_cell.angle_alpha   90.00
_cell.angle_beta   90.00
_cell.angle_gamma   90.00
#
_symmetry.space_group_name_H-M   'P 1'
#
loop_
_entity.id
_entity.type
_entity.pdbx_description
1 polymer ?
#
loop_
_entity_poly.entity_id
_entity_poly.type
_entity_poly.pdbx_seq_one_letter_code
_entity_poly.pdbx_strand_id
1 'polypeptide(L)'
;MNSLIILPAAHENGFISHPVAAENTERMCMKKKWLDSLVEPGTGQCLTLEIKHAQGDEVMEGTLLSAGGSRYPVINGVPRFVPAELYAQNAEIDSDTVQTGRSFGDKWRKDICWELENNEALAEEFREVFFAMLNVSGESELRAMYKDGMTCLNAGCGVAWSEFMFNVNPNVSRFAVDLSLAVDVAIKKTMHLDNVFIAQADLFALPFKDGFFDIIFSAGVLHHTGDAEKSFNNLCRHLKPGGFFGIYIYCVKPFLRELADTEIRKITTEMSFEECYAFSDAVTKLGKAFQQFTDQLIIEEDIPLLNIKRGEYNLQKFIYDHFLKCYYNRGQGHDISAVTNVDWYHPRHASHHTRAEVTSWFVNNGLVDIVFNQPSGWEHSGYFVSGRKP
;
A
#
# COMPACT_ATOMS: atom_id res chain seq x y z
N MET A 1 -10.54 8.76 60.80
CA MET A 1 -10.62 7.59 59.90
C MET A 1 -11.50 7.95 58.72
N ASN A 2 -10.89 8.16 57.55
CA ASN A 2 -11.27 7.53 56.28
C ASN A 2 -10.52 8.24 55.15
N SER A 3 -9.58 7.50 54.61
CA SER A 3 -8.70 7.80 53.49
C SER A 3 -9.49 7.87 52.17
N LEU A 4 -9.35 8.99 51.47
CA LEU A 4 -9.67 9.10 50.04
C LEU A 4 -8.62 8.34 49.23
N ILE A 5 -9.07 7.46 48.34
CA ILE A 5 -8.26 6.80 47.32
C ILE A 5 -8.13 7.75 46.14
N ILE A 6 -6.88 8.08 45.78
CA ILE A 6 -6.50 8.80 44.57
C ILE A 6 -6.38 7.77 43.44
N LEU A 7 -7.15 7.93 42.36
CA LEU A 7 -6.92 7.23 41.09
C LEU A 7 -6.05 8.14 40.19
N PRO A 8 -5.00 7.64 39.54
CA PRO A 8 -4.16 8.44 38.66
C PRO A 8 -4.83 8.70 37.32
N ALA A 9 -4.46 9.83 36.72
CA ALA A 9 -4.94 10.39 35.48
C ALA A 9 -4.82 9.42 34.30
N ALA A 10 -5.83 9.44 33.42
CA ALA A 10 -5.81 8.80 32.12
C ALA A 10 -4.65 9.35 31.28
N HIS A 11 -3.88 8.46 30.67
CA HIS A 11 -2.88 8.79 29.67
C HIS A 11 -3.56 9.44 28.46
N GLU A 12 -3.11 10.63 28.09
CA GLU A 12 -3.46 11.31 26.84
C GLU A 12 -2.88 10.52 25.66
N ASN A 13 -3.74 9.86 24.89
CA ASN A 13 -3.39 9.38 23.54
C ASN A 13 -3.26 10.60 22.63
N GLY A 14 -2.03 11.09 22.45
CA GLY A 14 -1.71 12.21 21.58
C GLY A 14 -1.90 11.87 20.10
N PHE A 15 -3.12 12.01 19.59
CA PHE A 15 -3.34 12.21 18.16
C PHE A 15 -2.91 13.63 17.80
N ILE A 16 -1.81 13.77 17.08
CA ILE A 16 -1.41 15.06 16.50
C ILE A 16 -2.36 15.31 15.33
N SER A 17 -3.38 16.15 15.54
CA SER A 17 -4.20 16.68 14.47
C SER A 17 -3.36 17.66 13.64
N HIS A 18 -3.02 17.30 12.41
CA HIS A 18 -2.46 18.25 11.45
C HIS A 18 -3.61 18.83 10.61
N PRO A 19 -3.78 20.16 10.55
CA PRO A 19 -4.78 20.75 9.66
C PRO A 19 -4.39 20.46 8.21
N VAL A 20 -5.24 19.73 7.48
CA VAL A 20 -5.14 19.61 6.03
C VAL A 20 -5.45 20.99 5.44
N ALA A 21 -4.40 21.67 4.99
CA ALA A 21 -4.56 22.90 4.24
C ALA A 21 -5.10 22.55 2.85
N ALA A 22 -6.40 22.75 2.65
CA ALA A 22 -6.97 22.98 1.34
C ALA A 22 -6.26 24.19 0.68
N GLU A 23 -5.97 24.07 -0.62
CA GLU A 23 -5.52 25.16 -1.50
C GLU A 23 -4.06 25.66 -1.40
N ASN A 24 -3.05 24.78 -1.25
CA ASN A 24 -1.67 25.16 -1.59
C ASN A 24 -0.99 24.14 -2.51
N THR A 25 -1.30 24.20 -3.80
CA THR A 25 -0.53 23.54 -4.86
C THR A 25 0.89 24.11 -5.02
N GLU A 26 1.19 25.25 -4.38
CA GLU A 26 2.45 25.99 -4.52
C GLU A 26 3.67 25.39 -3.78
N ARG A 27 3.57 24.19 -3.17
CA ARG A 27 4.66 23.63 -2.33
C ARG A 27 5.09 22.18 -2.62
N MET A 28 4.58 21.54 -3.67
CA MET A 28 5.04 20.19 -4.00
C MET A 28 6.46 20.23 -4.59
N CYS A 29 7.44 19.67 -3.87
CA CYS A 29 8.84 19.78 -4.23
C CYS A 29 9.67 18.56 -3.84
N MET A 30 10.68 18.25 -4.66
CA MET A 30 11.76 17.33 -4.32
C MET A 30 12.89 18.11 -3.65
N LYS A 31 13.34 17.67 -2.48
CA LYS A 31 14.54 18.25 -1.84
C LYS A 31 15.81 17.74 -2.53
N LYS A 32 16.72 18.64 -2.91
CA LYS A 32 17.98 18.28 -3.62
C LYS A 32 18.83 17.25 -2.88
N LYS A 33 18.75 17.19 -1.55
CA LYS A 33 19.47 16.21 -0.72
C LYS A 33 19.22 14.75 -1.12
N TRP A 34 18.10 14.47 -1.77
CA TRP A 34 17.73 13.12 -2.20
C TRP A 34 18.44 12.67 -3.48
N LEU A 35 19.05 13.59 -4.24
CA LEU A 35 19.67 13.29 -5.53
C LEU A 35 20.72 12.16 -5.44
N ASP A 36 21.55 12.19 -4.40
CA ASP A 36 22.63 11.19 -4.20
C ASP A 36 22.09 9.79 -3.87
N SER A 37 20.81 9.69 -3.50
CA SER A 37 20.13 8.41 -3.27
C SER A 37 19.60 7.79 -4.56
N LEU A 38 19.52 8.55 -5.65
CA LEU A 38 18.91 8.13 -6.91
C LEU A 38 19.95 7.65 -7.92
N VAL A 39 19.59 6.60 -8.66
CA VAL A 39 20.35 6.07 -9.78
C VAL A 39 19.42 5.76 -10.95
N GLU A 40 19.98 5.69 -12.16
CA GLU A 40 19.27 5.19 -13.33
C GLU A 40 18.79 3.75 -13.07
N PRO A 41 17.47 3.49 -13.18
CA PRO A 41 16.96 2.13 -13.12
C PRO A 41 17.65 1.19 -14.11
N GLY A 42 17.96 -0.03 -13.66
CA GLY A 42 18.59 -1.06 -14.48
C GLY A 42 20.12 -0.94 -14.63
N THR A 43 20.67 0.26 -14.84
CA THR A 43 22.12 0.45 -15.03
C THR A 43 22.86 0.82 -13.73
N GLY A 44 22.18 1.45 -12.77
CA GLY A 44 22.77 1.96 -11.54
C GLY A 44 23.65 3.20 -11.72
N GLN A 45 23.64 3.83 -12.89
CA GLN A 45 24.41 5.05 -13.14
C GLN A 45 23.91 6.23 -12.30
N CYS A 46 24.83 7.09 -11.86
CA CYS A 46 24.47 8.32 -11.15
C CYS A 46 23.60 9.23 -12.03
N LEU A 47 22.65 9.90 -11.40
CA LEU A 47 21.80 10.88 -12.05
C LEU A 47 22.27 12.31 -11.73
N THR A 48 22.21 13.19 -12.73
CA THR A 48 22.36 14.63 -12.55
C THR A 48 21.02 15.33 -12.72
N LEU A 49 20.82 16.48 -12.08
CA LEU A 49 19.55 17.22 -12.15
C LEU A 49 19.68 18.51 -12.96
N GLU A 50 18.93 18.60 -14.06
CA GLU A 50 18.63 19.86 -14.74
C GLU A 50 17.39 20.49 -14.10
N ILE A 51 17.54 21.67 -13.50
CA ILE A 51 16.44 22.36 -12.81
C ILE A 51 15.73 23.28 -13.80
N LYS A 52 14.41 23.14 -13.91
CA LYS A 52 13.55 24.06 -14.65
C LYS A 52 12.88 25.07 -13.71
N HIS A 53 12.41 24.61 -12.55
CA HIS A 53 11.80 25.44 -11.52
C HIS A 53 12.17 24.93 -10.12
N ALA A 54 12.76 25.79 -9.29
CA ALA A 54 13.12 25.49 -7.91
C ALA A 54 13.00 26.74 -7.02
N GLN A 55 12.76 26.53 -5.74
CA GLN A 55 12.80 27.55 -4.69
C GLN A 55 13.80 27.08 -3.62
N GLY A 56 14.98 27.69 -3.57
CA GLY A 56 16.07 27.21 -2.71
C GLY A 56 16.50 25.78 -3.07
N ASP A 57 16.37 24.85 -2.12
CA ASP A 57 16.68 23.42 -2.29
C ASP A 57 15.50 22.55 -2.67
N GLU A 58 14.35 23.17 -2.90
CA GLU A 58 13.08 22.53 -3.26
C GLU A 58 12.85 22.65 -4.77
N VAL A 59 12.86 21.51 -5.46
CA VAL A 59 12.76 21.41 -6.92
C VAL A 59 11.34 21.01 -7.29
N MET A 60 10.62 21.87 -8.01
CA MET A 60 9.24 21.62 -8.43
C MET A 60 9.20 21.03 -9.85
N GLU A 61 10.04 21.52 -10.75
CA GLU A 61 10.18 21.01 -12.11
C GLU A 61 11.65 20.85 -12.51
N GLY A 62 11.95 19.79 -13.25
CA GLY A 62 13.29 19.52 -13.73
C GLY A 62 13.38 18.23 -14.52
N THR A 63 14.60 17.78 -14.79
CA THR A 63 14.87 16.50 -15.43
C THR A 63 16.10 15.87 -14.82
N LEU A 64 15.98 14.64 -14.35
CA LEU A 64 17.09 13.79 -13.98
C LEU A 64 17.65 13.14 -15.25
N LEU A 65 18.97 13.19 -15.40
CA LEU A 65 19.70 12.68 -16.56
C LEU A 65 20.68 11.60 -16.15
N SER A 66 20.69 10.49 -16.87
CA SER A 66 21.78 9.51 -16.78
C SER A 66 22.89 9.84 -17.79
N ALA A 67 24.10 9.35 -17.52
CA ALA A 67 25.20 9.44 -18.49
C ALA A 67 24.90 8.66 -19.78
N GLY A 68 24.05 7.62 -19.71
CA GLY A 68 23.52 6.87 -20.84
C GLY A 68 22.47 7.61 -21.69
N GLY A 69 22.04 8.81 -21.29
CA GLY A 69 21.11 9.65 -22.04
C GLY A 69 19.63 9.47 -21.69
N SER A 70 19.30 8.59 -20.73
CA SER A 70 17.94 8.48 -20.20
C SER A 70 17.54 9.76 -19.47
N ARG A 71 16.26 10.11 -19.57
CA ARG A 71 15.68 11.34 -19.01
C ARG A 71 14.46 10.99 -18.19
N TYR A 72 14.42 11.47 -16.95
CA TYR A 72 13.30 11.27 -16.04
C TYR A 72 12.78 12.64 -15.58
N PRO A 73 11.55 13.04 -15.92
CA PRO A 73 11.06 14.36 -15.55
C PRO A 73 10.76 14.40 -14.05
N VAL A 74 11.02 15.56 -13.45
CA VAL A 74 10.48 15.92 -12.14
C VAL A 74 9.26 16.80 -12.39
N ILE A 75 8.08 16.32 -12.00
CA ILE A 75 6.80 17.01 -12.22
C ILE A 75 6.12 17.15 -10.88
N ASN A 76 5.79 18.38 -10.49
CA ASN A 76 5.20 18.71 -9.20
C ASN A 76 6.05 18.16 -8.03
N GLY A 77 7.37 18.28 -8.14
CA GLY A 77 8.28 17.79 -7.11
C GLY A 77 8.43 16.28 -7.02
N VAL A 78 7.83 15.51 -7.92
CA VAL A 78 7.93 14.05 -7.95
C VAL A 78 8.73 13.61 -9.17
N PRO A 79 9.90 12.97 -8.99
CA PRO A 79 10.61 12.29 -10.06
C PRO A 79 9.78 11.14 -10.64
N ARG A 80 9.71 11.06 -11.97
CA ARG A 80 8.93 10.06 -12.70
C ARG A 80 9.86 9.05 -13.39
N PHE A 81 10.04 7.88 -12.78
CA PHE A 81 10.80 6.75 -13.31
C PHE A 81 9.90 5.73 -14.01
N VAL A 82 8.81 6.20 -14.60
CA VAL A 82 7.81 5.39 -15.30
C VAL A 82 7.54 5.97 -16.69
N PRO A 83 7.01 5.17 -17.62
CA PRO A 83 6.55 5.67 -18.92
C PRO A 83 5.50 6.79 -18.80
N ALA A 84 5.43 7.67 -19.80
CA ALA A 84 4.57 8.85 -19.78
C ALA A 84 3.08 8.49 -19.74
N GLU A 85 2.72 7.30 -20.20
CA GLU A 85 1.37 6.74 -20.21
C GLU A 85 0.76 6.64 -18.81
N LEU A 86 1.61 6.60 -17.76
CA LEU A 86 1.17 6.54 -16.36
C LEU A 86 0.91 7.92 -15.72
N TYR A 87 1.25 9.03 -16.38
CA TYR A 87 1.02 10.37 -15.84
C TYR A 87 0.46 11.40 -16.84
N ALA A 88 0.48 11.12 -18.14
CA ALA A 88 -0.11 11.97 -19.16
C ALA A 88 -1.62 11.72 -19.27
N GLN A 89 -2.43 12.78 -19.15
CA GLN A 89 -3.90 12.69 -19.06
C GLN A 89 -4.57 11.97 -20.25
N ASN A 90 -4.01 12.09 -21.46
CA ASN A 90 -4.63 11.58 -22.70
C ASN A 90 -3.83 10.44 -23.35
N ALA A 91 -2.87 9.85 -22.65
CA ALA A 91 -2.16 8.70 -23.21
C ALA A 91 -3.10 7.47 -23.27
N GLU A 92 -2.89 6.60 -24.25
CA GLU A 92 -3.66 5.38 -24.40
C GLU A 92 -3.29 4.35 -23.32
N ILE A 93 -4.24 3.46 -23.01
CA ILE A 93 -3.99 2.29 -22.16
C ILE A 93 -3.60 1.14 -23.08
N ASP A 94 -2.30 0.95 -23.26
CA ASP A 94 -1.73 -0.01 -24.21
C ASP A 94 -1.25 -1.33 -23.57
N SER A 95 -1.27 -1.39 -22.24
CA SER A 95 -0.75 -2.51 -21.46
C SER A 95 -1.48 -2.68 -20.15
N ASP A 96 -1.43 -3.90 -19.61
CA ASP A 96 -2.07 -4.25 -18.34
C ASP A 96 -1.44 -3.52 -17.15
N THR A 97 -0.15 -3.21 -17.24
CA THR A 97 0.57 -2.42 -16.25
C THR A 97 0.09 -0.96 -16.25
N VAL A 98 -0.10 -0.35 -17.42
CA VAL A 98 -0.68 1.00 -17.52
C VAL A 98 -2.12 1.01 -17.02
N GLN A 99 -2.94 0.01 -17.37
CA GLN A 99 -4.32 -0.11 -16.88
C GLN A 99 -4.37 -0.19 -15.35
N THR A 100 -3.56 -1.08 -14.77
CA THR A 100 -3.49 -1.30 -13.32
C THR A 100 -3.01 -0.02 -12.62
N GLY A 101 -1.95 0.62 -13.13
CA GLY A 101 -1.43 1.86 -12.57
C GLY A 101 -2.44 3.01 -12.62
N ARG A 102 -3.20 3.14 -13.72
CA ARG A 102 -4.26 4.15 -13.82
C ARG A 102 -5.45 3.86 -12.92
N SER A 103 -5.86 2.59 -12.81
CA SER A 103 -6.90 2.16 -11.87
C SER A 103 -6.61 2.63 -10.45
N PHE A 104 -5.40 2.36 -9.95
CA PHE A 104 -5.00 2.81 -8.62
C PHE A 104 -4.80 4.32 -8.53
N GLY A 105 -4.29 4.96 -9.60
CA GLY A 105 -4.15 6.41 -9.67
C GLY A 105 -5.48 7.15 -9.56
N ASP A 106 -6.53 6.63 -10.19
CA ASP A 106 -7.88 7.22 -10.12
C ASP A 106 -8.54 6.94 -8.77
N LYS A 107 -8.39 5.72 -8.24
CA LYS A 107 -8.86 5.37 -6.89
C LYS A 107 -8.27 6.28 -5.81
N TRP A 108 -6.94 6.33 -5.72
CA TRP A 108 -6.24 7.03 -4.65
C TRP A 108 -6.39 8.55 -4.70
N ARG A 109 -6.79 9.10 -5.86
CA ARG A 109 -7.07 10.53 -6.02
C ARG A 109 -8.52 10.91 -5.69
N LYS A 110 -9.42 9.96 -5.42
CA LYS A 110 -10.77 10.29 -4.92
C LYS A 110 -10.67 10.93 -3.54
N ASP A 111 -11.50 11.93 -3.27
CA ASP A 111 -11.48 12.73 -2.04
C ASP A 111 -11.53 11.89 -0.76
N ILE A 112 -12.29 10.78 -0.76
CA ILE A 112 -12.38 9.86 0.37
C ILE A 112 -11.03 9.28 0.80
N CYS A 113 -10.08 9.13 -0.12
CA CYS A 113 -8.74 8.63 0.16
C CYS A 113 -7.81 9.70 0.76
N TRP A 114 -8.29 10.92 0.99
CA TRP A 114 -7.55 11.97 1.67
C TRP A 114 -7.78 12.01 3.17
N GLU A 115 -8.93 11.52 3.64
CA GLU A 115 -9.52 11.87 4.94
C GLU A 115 -9.49 10.71 5.96
N LEU A 116 -8.48 9.83 5.92
CA LEU A 116 -8.37 8.74 6.91
C LEU A 116 -8.31 9.28 8.34
N GLU A 117 -7.68 10.44 8.59
CA GLU A 117 -7.66 11.08 9.90
C GLU A 117 -9.06 11.43 10.43
N ASN A 118 -10.06 11.54 9.55
CA ASN A 118 -11.45 11.79 9.93
C ASN A 118 -12.19 10.49 10.28
N ASN A 119 -11.58 9.32 10.08
CA ASN A 119 -12.16 8.01 10.37
C ASN A 119 -11.24 7.18 11.30
N GLU A 120 -11.54 7.21 12.60
CA GLU A 120 -10.77 6.49 13.63
C GLU A 120 -10.76 4.97 13.40
N ALA A 121 -11.88 4.37 12.96
CA ALA A 121 -11.95 2.94 12.69
C ALA A 121 -11.03 2.53 11.53
N LEU A 122 -10.97 3.35 10.48
CA LEU A 122 -10.04 3.15 9.38
C LEU A 122 -8.59 3.30 9.86
N ALA A 123 -8.29 4.33 10.65
CA ALA A 123 -6.95 4.56 11.19
C ALA A 123 -6.46 3.41 12.07
N GLU A 124 -7.32 2.84 12.91
CA GLU A 124 -6.97 1.69 13.75
C GLU A 124 -6.68 0.45 12.90
N GLU A 125 -7.51 0.16 11.89
CA GLU A 125 -7.27 -0.97 11.01
C GLU A 125 -5.94 -0.84 10.25
N PHE A 126 -5.63 0.36 9.72
CA PHE A 126 -4.34 0.62 9.09
C PHE A 126 -3.16 0.43 10.06
N ARG A 127 -3.34 0.79 11.35
CA ARG A 127 -2.34 0.56 12.40
C ARG A 127 -2.14 -0.94 12.64
N GLU A 128 -3.21 -1.71 12.80
CA GLU A 128 -3.14 -3.16 13.00
C GLU A 128 -2.41 -3.86 11.82
N VAL A 129 -2.81 -3.54 10.58
CA VAL A 129 -2.24 -4.06 9.34
C VAL A 129 -0.76 -3.71 9.22
N PHE A 130 -0.40 -2.45 9.50
CA PHE A 130 0.98 -1.98 9.41
C PHE A 130 1.88 -2.65 10.46
N PHE A 131 1.41 -2.76 11.70
CA PHE A 131 2.15 -3.42 12.78
C PHE A 131 2.31 -4.91 12.54
N ALA A 132 1.27 -5.58 12.03
CA ALA A 132 1.33 -6.97 11.66
C ALA A 132 2.36 -7.25 10.56
N MET A 133 2.35 -6.44 9.49
CA MET A 133 3.33 -6.55 8.39
C MET A 133 4.77 -6.35 8.87
N LEU A 134 5.00 -5.44 9.82
CA LEU A 134 6.32 -5.20 10.40
C LEU A 134 6.65 -6.11 11.58
N ASN A 135 5.75 -7.03 11.94
CA ASN A 135 5.90 -7.91 13.10
C ASN A 135 6.29 -7.16 14.38
N VAL A 136 5.58 -6.06 14.65
CA VAL A 136 5.69 -5.27 15.88
C VAL A 136 4.34 -5.25 16.60
N SER A 137 4.36 -5.11 17.92
CA SER A 137 3.16 -5.13 18.78
C SER A 137 2.63 -3.73 19.09
N GLY A 138 3.35 -2.68 18.70
CA GLY A 138 2.99 -1.31 19.02
C GLY A 138 4.06 -0.28 18.67
N GLU A 139 3.77 1.00 18.93
CA GLU A 139 4.67 2.10 18.60
C GLU A 139 6.04 2.02 19.29
N SER A 140 6.12 1.47 20.50
CA SER A 140 7.40 1.33 21.21
C SER A 140 8.37 0.41 20.47
N GLU A 141 7.88 -0.70 19.95
CA GLU A 141 8.67 -1.63 19.14
C GLU A 141 8.98 -1.05 17.76
N LEU A 142 8.02 -0.33 17.16
CA LEU A 142 8.27 0.40 15.92
C LEU A 142 9.39 1.44 16.09
N ARG A 143 9.40 2.22 17.19
CA ARG A 143 10.48 3.16 17.52
C ARG A 143 11.82 2.45 17.72
N ALA A 144 11.82 1.28 18.34
CA ALA A 144 13.04 0.49 18.51
C ALA A 144 13.59 -0.07 17.19
N MET A 145 12.70 -0.33 16.22
CA MET A 145 13.08 -0.75 14.86
C MET A 145 13.64 0.42 14.03
N TYR A 146 13.04 1.61 14.11
CA TYR A 146 13.38 2.79 13.29
C TYR A 146 14.51 3.61 13.92
N LYS A 147 15.77 3.18 13.70
CA LYS A 147 16.97 3.81 14.29
C LYS A 147 17.54 4.93 13.42
N ASP A 148 18.21 5.89 14.05
CA ASP A 148 18.83 7.03 13.38
C ASP A 148 19.76 6.61 12.23
N GLY A 149 19.65 7.33 11.10
CA GLY A 149 20.47 7.09 9.91
C GLY A 149 20.01 5.90 9.05
N MET A 150 18.98 5.15 9.47
CA MET A 150 18.41 4.10 8.63
C MET A 150 17.67 4.66 7.42
N THR A 151 17.58 3.83 6.39
CA THR A 151 16.80 4.06 5.18
C THR A 151 15.64 3.05 5.11
N CYS A 152 14.43 3.53 4.86
CA CYS A 152 13.22 2.72 4.80
C CYS A 152 12.53 2.91 3.44
N LEU A 153 12.10 1.83 2.78
CA LEU A 153 11.30 1.87 1.56
C LEU A 153 9.86 1.39 1.83
N ASN A 154 8.89 2.22 1.49
CA ASN A 154 7.51 1.83 1.25
C ASN A 154 7.30 1.57 -0.25
N ALA A 155 7.22 0.30 -0.63
CA ALA A 155 7.11 -0.15 -2.02
C ALA A 155 5.64 -0.31 -2.44
N GLY A 156 5.12 0.67 -3.17
CA GLY A 156 3.71 0.86 -3.50
C GLY A 156 2.98 1.64 -2.41
N CYS A 157 3.40 2.89 -2.21
CA CYS A 157 2.97 3.68 -1.07
C CYS A 157 1.52 4.18 -1.15
N GLY A 158 0.88 4.09 -2.32
CA GLY A 158 -0.39 4.76 -2.59
C GLY A 158 -0.27 6.24 -2.23
N VAL A 159 -1.07 6.67 -1.25
CA VAL A 159 -1.09 8.05 -0.74
C VAL A 159 -0.17 8.31 0.46
N ALA A 160 0.77 7.40 0.74
CA ALA A 160 1.76 7.47 1.82
C ALA A 160 1.17 7.58 3.24
N TRP A 161 0.15 6.77 3.52
CA TRP A 161 -0.46 6.69 4.85
C TRP A 161 0.52 6.32 5.96
N SER A 162 1.44 5.39 5.72
CA SER A 162 2.43 4.99 6.72
C SER A 162 3.41 6.09 7.06
N GLU A 163 3.79 6.91 6.08
CA GLU A 163 4.69 8.05 6.29
C GLU A 163 3.98 9.15 7.08
N PHE A 164 2.69 9.36 6.84
CA PHE A 164 1.87 10.31 7.57
C PHE A 164 1.60 9.87 9.02
N MET A 165 1.17 8.62 9.22
CA MET A 165 0.73 8.12 10.53
C MET A 165 1.87 7.64 11.43
N PHE A 166 2.95 7.10 10.85
CA PHE A 166 3.97 6.36 11.58
C PHE A 166 5.39 6.93 11.38
N ASN A 167 5.51 8.26 11.31
CA ASN A 167 6.82 8.94 11.32
C ASN A 167 7.44 9.02 12.73
N VAL A 168 7.64 7.86 13.35
CA VAL A 168 8.04 7.75 14.76
C VAL A 168 9.50 8.15 15.03
N ASN A 169 10.33 8.31 13.99
CA ASN A 169 11.69 8.83 14.09
C ASN A 169 12.03 9.71 12.86
N PRO A 170 12.19 11.03 13.01
CA PRO A 170 12.52 11.94 11.91
C PRO A 170 13.97 11.77 11.38
N ASN A 171 14.82 11.02 12.07
CA ASN A 171 16.19 10.73 11.62
C ASN A 171 16.29 9.50 10.70
N VAL A 172 15.16 8.82 10.43
CA VAL A 172 15.07 7.77 9.41
C VAL A 172 14.70 8.39 8.08
N SER A 173 15.49 8.14 7.04
CA SER A 173 15.13 8.56 5.68
C SER A 173 14.11 7.59 5.11
N ARG A 174 12.89 8.07 4.86
CA ARG A 174 11.78 7.27 4.35
C ARG A 174 11.58 7.56 2.87
N PHE A 175 11.69 6.54 2.05
CA PHE A 175 11.47 6.58 0.62
C PHE A 175 10.14 5.88 0.34
N ALA A 176 9.25 6.52 -0.40
CA ALA A 176 7.97 5.95 -0.79
C ALA A 176 7.84 6.04 -2.31
N VAL A 177 7.49 4.91 -2.93
CA VAL A 177 7.31 4.83 -4.37
C VAL A 177 5.98 4.21 -4.71
N ASP A 178 5.36 4.65 -5.81
CA ASP A 178 4.17 4.03 -6.37
C ASP A 178 4.23 4.08 -7.90
N LEU A 179 3.59 3.13 -8.57
CA LEU A 179 3.51 3.10 -10.03
C LEU A 179 2.58 4.21 -10.54
N SER A 180 1.57 4.58 -9.75
CA SER A 180 0.44 5.41 -10.16
C SER A 180 0.61 6.89 -9.80
N LEU A 181 -0.35 7.71 -10.25
CA LEU A 181 -0.46 9.12 -9.85
C LEU A 181 -0.86 9.34 -8.39
N ALA A 182 -1.01 8.27 -7.58
CA ALA A 182 -1.20 8.40 -6.14
C ALA A 182 -0.04 9.15 -5.46
N VAL A 183 1.16 9.12 -6.05
CA VAL A 183 2.34 9.87 -5.59
C VAL A 183 2.10 11.40 -5.50
N ASP A 184 1.18 11.95 -6.29
CA ASP A 184 0.82 13.37 -6.25
C ASP A 184 0.04 13.71 -4.99
N VAL A 185 -0.73 12.74 -4.50
CA VAL A 185 -1.43 12.82 -3.21
C VAL A 185 -0.42 12.61 -2.08
N ALA A 186 0.43 11.59 -2.20
CA ALA A 186 1.46 11.26 -1.22
C ALA A 186 2.37 12.45 -0.92
N ILE A 187 2.92 13.11 -1.95
CA ILE A 187 3.83 14.25 -1.76
C ILE A 187 3.13 15.42 -1.05
N LYS A 188 1.86 15.71 -1.39
CA LYS A 188 1.08 16.74 -0.71
C LYS A 188 0.85 16.39 0.75
N LYS A 189 0.55 15.12 1.05
CA LYS A 189 0.32 14.63 2.42
C LYS A 189 1.59 14.67 3.26
N THR A 190 2.76 14.44 2.66
CA THR A 190 4.04 14.31 3.40
C THR A 190 4.97 15.51 3.24
N MET A 191 4.61 16.58 2.52
CA MET A 191 5.52 17.71 2.23
C MET A 191 6.08 18.42 3.48
N HIS A 192 5.38 18.32 4.62
CA HIS A 192 5.81 18.88 5.90
C HIS A 192 6.86 18.00 6.63
N LEU A 193 7.15 16.80 6.11
CA LEU A 193 8.09 15.85 6.67
C LEU A 193 9.42 15.92 5.92
N ASP A 194 10.45 16.45 6.58
CA ASP A 194 11.77 16.62 5.96
C ASP A 194 12.45 15.30 5.61
N ASN A 195 12.06 14.21 6.25
CA ASN A 195 12.68 12.89 6.13
C ASN A 195 11.95 11.96 5.15
N VAL A 196 10.94 12.44 4.43
CA VAL A 196 10.19 11.66 3.43
C VAL A 196 10.56 12.09 2.01
N PHE A 197 10.76 11.10 1.14
CA PHE A 197 10.96 11.25 -0.30
C PHE A 197 9.91 10.44 -1.05
N ILE A 198 9.28 11.06 -2.05
CA ILE A 198 8.27 10.44 -2.90
C ILE A 198 8.77 10.41 -4.36
N ALA A 199 8.64 9.26 -5.02
CA ALA A 199 8.89 9.13 -6.46
C ALA A 199 7.86 8.21 -7.13
N GLN A 200 7.56 8.45 -8.41
CA GLN A 200 6.81 7.49 -9.22
C GLN A 200 7.79 6.48 -9.80
N ALA A 201 7.65 5.20 -9.48
CA ALA A 201 8.56 4.16 -9.95
C ALA A 201 7.88 2.79 -10.05
N ASP A 202 8.41 1.96 -10.95
CA ASP A 202 8.05 0.55 -11.07
C ASP A 202 8.91 -0.30 -10.11
N LEU A 203 8.28 -1.24 -9.40
CA LEU A 203 8.97 -2.17 -8.51
C LEU A 203 9.92 -3.11 -9.26
N PHE A 204 9.78 -3.28 -10.58
CA PHE A 204 10.75 -4.01 -11.42
C PHE A 204 11.99 -3.19 -11.77
N ALA A 205 11.95 -1.86 -11.61
CA ALA A 205 12.98 -0.94 -12.06
C ALA A 205 13.12 0.26 -11.10
N LEU A 206 13.47 -0.03 -9.85
CA LEU A 206 13.63 0.99 -8.82
C LEU A 206 14.87 1.89 -9.06
N PRO A 207 14.76 3.20 -8.78
CA PRO A 207 15.85 4.16 -8.98
C PRO A 207 16.82 4.21 -7.78
N PHE A 208 17.10 3.08 -7.14
CA PHE A 208 17.94 3.00 -5.94
C PHE A 208 19.08 2.02 -6.13
N LYS A 209 20.17 2.20 -5.38
CA LYS A 209 21.29 1.26 -5.39
C LYS A 209 20.91 -0.07 -4.72
N ASP A 210 21.68 -1.11 -5.00
CA ASP A 210 21.56 -2.40 -4.32
C ASP A 210 22.04 -2.29 -2.89
N GLY A 211 21.39 -3.02 -1.98
CA GLY A 211 21.69 -2.92 -0.55
C GLY A 211 21.58 -1.48 -0.01
N PHE A 212 20.59 -0.72 -0.46
CA PHE A 212 20.38 0.66 -0.03
C PHE A 212 19.46 0.80 1.19
N PHE A 213 18.53 -0.12 1.42
CA PHE A 213 17.51 0.00 2.47
C PHE A 213 17.78 -0.90 3.67
N ASP A 214 17.63 -0.37 4.89
CA ASP A 214 17.62 -1.14 6.13
C ASP A 214 16.26 -1.81 6.36
N ILE A 215 15.17 -1.18 5.92
CA ILE A 215 13.80 -1.68 6.06
C ILE A 215 13.11 -1.53 4.70
N ILE A 216 12.50 -2.60 4.20
CA ILE A 216 11.58 -2.54 3.07
C ILE A 216 10.25 -3.12 3.49
N PHE A 217 9.15 -2.44 3.15
CA PHE A 217 7.84 -3.04 3.27
C PHE A 217 6.95 -2.74 2.07
N SER A 218 5.95 -3.61 1.85
CA SER A 218 4.99 -3.48 0.76
C SER A 218 3.61 -3.97 1.18
N ALA A 219 2.68 -3.04 1.40
CA ALA A 219 1.37 -3.33 1.94
C ALA A 219 0.32 -3.47 0.82
N GLY A 220 0.06 -4.69 0.38
CA GLY A 220 -1.04 -4.96 -0.55
C GLY A 220 -0.77 -4.58 -2.00
N VAL A 221 0.49 -4.71 -2.45
CA VAL A 221 0.92 -4.19 -3.76
C VAL A 221 1.44 -5.28 -4.68
N LEU A 222 2.26 -6.22 -4.18
CA LEU A 222 2.99 -7.17 -5.03
C LEU A 222 2.06 -8.03 -5.90
N HIS A 223 0.87 -8.36 -5.41
CA HIS A 223 -0.12 -9.11 -6.19
C HIS A 223 -0.71 -8.31 -7.37
N HIS A 224 -0.59 -6.99 -7.35
CA HIS A 224 -0.97 -6.09 -8.44
C HIS A 224 0.19 -5.79 -9.41
N THR A 225 1.35 -6.44 -9.28
CA THR A 225 2.39 -6.39 -10.31
C THR A 225 2.15 -7.48 -11.36
N GLY A 226 2.70 -7.32 -12.57
CA GLY A 226 2.60 -8.33 -13.62
C GLY A 226 3.28 -9.67 -13.29
N ASP A 227 4.15 -9.67 -12.26
CA ASP A 227 4.83 -10.82 -11.69
C ASP A 227 5.19 -10.50 -10.23
N ALA A 228 4.47 -11.09 -9.28
CA ALA A 228 4.61 -10.80 -7.85
C ALA A 228 5.93 -11.33 -7.26
N GLU A 229 6.40 -12.49 -7.74
CA GLU A 229 7.67 -13.07 -7.28
C GLU A 229 8.85 -12.25 -7.80
N LYS A 230 8.82 -11.86 -9.07
CA LYS A 230 9.89 -11.05 -9.65
C LYS A 230 9.97 -9.65 -9.00
N SER A 231 8.84 -9.04 -8.65
CA SER A 231 8.84 -7.75 -7.93
C SER A 231 9.37 -7.92 -6.50
N PHE A 232 8.98 -8.99 -5.80
CA PHE A 232 9.55 -9.38 -4.51
C PHE A 232 11.08 -9.57 -4.58
N ASN A 233 11.56 -10.32 -5.57
CA ASN A 233 12.99 -10.61 -5.77
C ASN A 233 13.78 -9.32 -6.02
N ASN A 234 13.26 -8.41 -6.85
CA ASN A 234 13.92 -7.13 -7.09
C ASN A 234 13.97 -6.28 -5.83
N LEU A 235 12.91 -6.24 -5.01
CA LEU A 235 12.94 -5.54 -3.73
C LEU A 235 14.00 -6.12 -2.77
N CYS A 236 14.15 -7.44 -2.70
CA CYS A 236 15.18 -8.10 -1.88
C CYS A 236 16.61 -7.72 -2.27
N ARG A 237 16.85 -7.40 -3.55
CA ARG A 237 18.14 -6.90 -4.05
C ARG A 237 18.54 -5.55 -3.42
N HIS A 238 17.55 -4.68 -3.20
CA HIS A 238 17.76 -3.37 -2.60
C HIS A 238 17.87 -3.40 -1.06
N LEU A 239 17.56 -4.53 -0.42
CA LEU A 239 17.68 -4.71 1.02
C LEU A 239 19.15 -4.92 1.43
N LYS A 240 19.61 -4.21 2.44
CA LYS A 240 20.94 -4.39 3.07
C LYS A 240 21.06 -5.74 3.78
N PRO A 241 22.27 -6.32 3.90
CA PRO A 241 22.54 -7.33 4.92
C PRO A 241 22.10 -6.86 6.31
N GLY A 242 21.47 -7.72 7.10
CA GLY A 242 20.81 -7.38 8.36
C GLY A 242 19.46 -6.65 8.24
N GLY A 243 19.03 -6.32 7.03
CA GLY A 243 17.81 -5.56 6.77
C GLY A 243 16.53 -6.33 7.04
N PHE A 244 15.43 -5.61 7.30
CA PHE A 244 14.10 -6.15 7.54
C PHE A 244 13.20 -6.02 6.31
N PHE A 245 12.42 -7.05 6.02
CA PHE A 245 11.46 -7.09 4.91
C PHE A 245 10.09 -7.50 5.41
N GLY A 246 9.04 -6.74 5.09
CA GLY A 246 7.65 -7.08 5.47
C GLY A 246 6.67 -6.86 4.33
N ILE A 247 5.71 -7.77 4.12
CA ILE A 247 4.67 -7.62 3.09
C ILE A 247 3.30 -7.99 3.61
N TYR A 248 2.29 -7.40 2.98
CA TYR A 248 0.93 -7.91 2.93
C TYR A 248 0.59 -8.30 1.49
N ILE A 249 0.14 -9.54 1.25
CA ILE A 249 -0.16 -10.06 -0.09
C ILE A 249 -1.43 -10.92 -0.11
N TYR A 250 -2.24 -10.81 -1.17
CA TYR A 250 -3.47 -11.59 -1.31
C TYR A 250 -3.22 -13.10 -1.34
N CYS A 251 -4.02 -13.81 -0.55
CA CYS A 251 -4.04 -15.26 -0.55
C CYS A 251 -5.05 -15.80 -1.58
N VAL A 252 -4.85 -17.05 -2.03
CA VAL A 252 -5.87 -17.79 -2.78
C VAL A 252 -7.15 -17.89 -1.94
N LYS A 253 -8.28 -17.56 -2.56
CA LYS A 253 -9.62 -17.57 -1.98
C LYS A 253 -10.27 -18.96 -2.11
N PRO A 254 -11.36 -19.23 -1.37
CA PRO A 254 -12.15 -20.45 -1.55
C PRO A 254 -12.64 -20.61 -2.99
N PHE A 255 -12.86 -21.86 -3.41
CA PHE A 255 -13.11 -22.23 -4.80
C PHE A 255 -14.22 -21.41 -5.49
N LEU A 256 -15.38 -21.25 -4.85
CA LEU A 256 -16.49 -20.50 -5.43
C LEU A 256 -16.21 -18.99 -5.50
N ARG A 257 -15.50 -18.45 -4.51
CA ARG A 257 -15.06 -17.06 -4.49
C ARG A 257 -14.11 -16.74 -5.65
N GLU A 258 -13.11 -17.59 -5.86
CA GLU A 258 -12.18 -17.46 -7.01
C GLU A 258 -12.92 -17.54 -8.34
N LEU A 259 -13.84 -18.51 -8.48
CA LEU A 259 -14.59 -18.70 -9.71
C LEU A 259 -15.45 -17.47 -10.03
N ALA A 260 -16.26 -17.01 -9.07
CA ALA A 260 -17.14 -15.86 -9.28
C ALA A 260 -16.34 -14.59 -9.59
N ASP A 261 -15.32 -14.29 -8.79
CA ASP A 261 -14.52 -13.09 -8.97
C ASP A 261 -13.75 -13.11 -10.28
N THR A 262 -13.21 -14.27 -10.70
CA THR A 262 -12.49 -14.41 -11.98
C THR A 262 -13.42 -14.14 -13.17
N GLU A 263 -14.64 -14.69 -13.16
CA GLU A 263 -15.59 -14.46 -14.26
C GLU A 263 -16.09 -13.02 -14.31
N ILE A 264 -16.30 -12.38 -13.16
CA ILE A 264 -16.66 -10.96 -13.09
C ILE A 264 -15.51 -10.09 -13.61
N ARG A 265 -14.27 -10.40 -13.22
CA ARG A 265 -13.07 -9.65 -13.62
C ARG A 265 -12.84 -9.64 -15.13
N LYS A 266 -13.19 -10.70 -15.86
CA LYS A 266 -13.15 -10.70 -17.34
C LYS A 266 -13.95 -9.55 -17.97
N ILE A 267 -14.94 -9.01 -17.24
CA ILE A 267 -15.75 -7.88 -17.67
C ILE A 267 -15.24 -6.59 -17.03
N THR A 268 -15.03 -6.58 -15.71
CA THR A 268 -14.74 -5.34 -14.98
C THR A 268 -13.36 -4.77 -15.24
N THR A 269 -12.38 -5.57 -15.68
CA THR A 269 -11.05 -5.05 -16.04
C THR A 269 -11.02 -4.33 -17.38
N GLU A 270 -12.08 -4.49 -18.20
CA GLU A 270 -12.26 -3.81 -19.48
C GLU A 270 -13.18 -2.58 -19.39
N MET A 271 -13.80 -2.37 -18.23
CA MET A 271 -14.58 -1.16 -17.94
C MET A 271 -13.65 0.05 -17.79
N SER A 272 -14.20 1.25 -17.99
CA SER A 272 -13.59 2.45 -17.44
C SER A 272 -13.63 2.42 -15.91
N PHE A 273 -12.76 3.23 -15.28
CA PHE A 273 -12.72 3.34 -13.83
C PHE A 273 -14.09 3.72 -13.24
N GLU A 274 -14.80 4.68 -13.84
CA GLU A 274 -16.09 5.14 -13.34
C GLU A 274 -17.21 4.08 -13.49
N GLU A 275 -17.19 3.29 -14.57
CA GLU A 275 -18.11 2.16 -14.73
C GLU A 275 -17.85 1.07 -13.68
N CYS A 276 -16.58 0.71 -13.46
CA CYS A 276 -16.23 -0.27 -12.44
C CYS A 276 -16.46 0.25 -11.02
N TYR A 277 -16.29 1.56 -10.79
CA TYR A 277 -16.63 2.20 -9.52
C TYR A 277 -18.16 2.12 -9.27
N ALA A 278 -18.98 2.42 -10.27
CA ALA A 278 -20.44 2.29 -10.15
C ALA A 278 -20.87 0.83 -9.88
N PHE A 279 -20.24 -0.14 -10.54
CA PHE A 279 -20.43 -1.56 -10.22
C PHE A 279 -20.02 -1.88 -8.78
N SER A 280 -18.85 -1.41 -8.35
CA SER A 280 -18.32 -1.64 -7.00
C SER A 280 -19.17 -1.00 -5.91
N ASP A 281 -19.75 0.18 -6.17
CA ASP A 281 -20.72 0.86 -5.33
C ASP A 281 -22.01 0.02 -5.17
N ALA A 282 -22.53 -0.54 -6.26
CA ALA A 282 -23.70 -1.43 -6.22
C ALA A 282 -23.42 -2.72 -5.43
N VAL A 283 -22.24 -3.32 -5.64
CA VAL A 283 -21.77 -4.49 -4.89
C VAL A 283 -21.56 -4.17 -3.40
N THR A 284 -21.12 -2.96 -3.07
CA THR A 284 -21.04 -2.48 -1.68
C THR A 284 -22.42 -2.38 -1.04
N LYS A 285 -23.42 -1.86 -1.76
CA LYS A 285 -24.81 -1.83 -1.30
C LYS A 285 -25.37 -3.23 -1.05
N LEU A 286 -24.99 -4.21 -1.88
CA LEU A 286 -25.33 -5.62 -1.66
C LEU A 286 -24.70 -6.15 -0.36
N GLY A 287 -23.40 -5.93 -0.15
CA GLY A 287 -22.73 -6.28 1.10
C GLY A 287 -23.40 -5.65 2.33
N LYS A 288 -23.74 -4.36 2.23
CA LYS A 288 -24.50 -3.64 3.26
C LYS A 288 -25.88 -4.23 3.51
N ALA A 289 -26.59 -4.69 2.47
CA ALA A 289 -27.88 -5.35 2.63
C ALA A 289 -27.77 -6.66 3.41
N PHE A 290 -26.70 -7.45 3.21
CA PHE A 290 -26.47 -8.67 3.98
C PHE A 290 -26.27 -8.41 5.48
N GLN A 291 -25.75 -7.23 5.87
CA GLN A 291 -25.63 -6.87 7.29
C GLN A 291 -26.97 -6.55 7.97
N GLN A 292 -28.09 -6.51 7.23
CA GLN A 292 -29.42 -6.40 7.83
C GLN A 292 -29.84 -7.69 8.54
N PHE A 293 -29.22 -8.82 8.19
CA PHE A 293 -29.45 -10.11 8.82
C PHE A 293 -28.49 -10.27 10.01
N THR A 294 -29.05 -10.28 11.22
CA THR A 294 -28.29 -10.39 12.47
C THR A 294 -28.19 -11.81 13.00
N ASP A 295 -29.09 -12.69 12.55
CA ASP A 295 -29.06 -14.11 12.92
C ASP A 295 -27.79 -14.76 12.38
N GLN A 296 -27.20 -15.65 13.19
CA GLN A 296 -26.05 -16.43 12.76
C GLN A 296 -26.48 -17.48 11.73
N LEU A 297 -25.73 -17.57 10.64
CA LEU A 297 -25.82 -18.69 9.72
C LEU A 297 -25.12 -19.89 10.35
N ILE A 298 -25.87 -20.96 10.60
CA ILE A 298 -25.34 -22.19 11.18
C ILE A 298 -25.05 -23.18 10.05
N ILE A 299 -23.78 -23.55 9.91
CA ILE A 299 -23.34 -24.65 9.04
C ILE A 299 -23.08 -25.86 9.94
N GLU A 300 -23.86 -26.92 9.76
CA GLU A 300 -23.84 -28.09 10.65
C GLU A 300 -22.63 -29.01 10.40
N GLU A 301 -22.13 -29.04 9.16
CA GLU A 301 -21.09 -29.97 8.71
C GLU A 301 -20.01 -29.27 7.90
N ASP A 302 -18.79 -29.80 7.98
CA ASP A 302 -17.70 -29.37 7.11
C ASP A 302 -18.05 -29.71 5.64
N ILE A 303 -17.74 -28.78 4.72
CA ILE A 303 -17.88 -28.99 3.28
C ILE A 303 -16.47 -28.84 2.66
N PRO A 304 -15.64 -29.91 2.66
CA PRO A 304 -14.21 -29.80 2.33
C PRO A 304 -13.93 -29.24 0.93
N LEU A 305 -14.73 -29.63 -0.08
CA LEU A 305 -14.55 -29.17 -1.46
C LEU A 305 -14.69 -27.65 -1.60
N LEU A 306 -15.58 -27.04 -0.82
CA LEU A 306 -15.84 -25.59 -0.85
C LEU A 306 -14.97 -24.81 0.15
N ASN A 307 -14.13 -25.52 0.92
CA ASN A 307 -13.37 -24.97 2.03
C ASN A 307 -14.26 -24.20 3.03
N ILE A 308 -15.42 -24.77 3.35
CA ILE A 308 -16.35 -24.25 4.36
C ILE A 308 -16.30 -25.18 5.58
N LYS A 309 -16.16 -24.60 6.77
CA LYS A 309 -16.18 -25.34 8.03
C LYS A 309 -17.56 -25.31 8.65
N ARG A 310 -17.88 -26.30 9.47
CA ARG A 310 -19.03 -26.19 10.36
C ARG A 310 -18.80 -25.05 11.35
N GLY A 311 -19.86 -24.33 11.70
CA GLY A 311 -19.76 -23.22 12.62
C GLY A 311 -20.88 -22.20 12.45
N GLU A 312 -20.75 -21.12 13.21
CA GLU A 312 -21.64 -19.97 13.16
C GLU A 312 -20.95 -18.85 12.38
N TYR A 313 -21.71 -18.23 11.48
CA TYR A 313 -21.19 -17.20 10.60
C TYR A 313 -22.11 -15.99 10.54
N ASN A 314 -21.51 -14.80 10.45
CA ASN A 314 -22.22 -13.63 9.95
C ASN A 314 -22.50 -13.80 8.45
N LEU A 315 -23.73 -13.53 7.99
CA LEU A 315 -24.12 -13.72 6.60
C LEU A 315 -23.26 -12.92 5.61
N GLN A 316 -23.04 -11.62 5.86
CA GLN A 316 -22.25 -10.78 4.95
C GLN A 316 -20.82 -11.31 4.84
N LYS A 317 -20.19 -11.63 5.98
CA LYS A 317 -18.82 -12.16 6.00
C LYS A 317 -18.73 -13.54 5.35
N PHE A 318 -19.73 -14.39 5.53
CA PHE A 318 -19.78 -15.71 4.88
C PHE A 318 -19.86 -15.60 3.35
N ILE A 319 -20.77 -14.76 2.84
CA ILE A 319 -20.88 -14.52 1.39
C ILE A 319 -19.60 -13.88 0.85
N TYR A 320 -19.07 -12.89 1.57
CA TYR A 320 -17.81 -12.26 1.24
C TYR A 320 -16.68 -13.31 1.17
N ASP A 321 -16.40 -14.06 2.23
CA ASP A 321 -15.23 -14.94 2.29
C ASP A 321 -15.32 -16.14 1.34
N HIS A 322 -16.53 -16.64 1.04
CA HIS A 322 -16.70 -17.92 0.32
C HIS A 322 -17.30 -17.82 -1.09
N PHE A 323 -18.00 -16.74 -1.45
CA PHE A 323 -18.78 -16.71 -2.70
C PHE A 323 -18.49 -15.52 -3.61
N LEU A 324 -18.36 -14.31 -3.10
CA LEU A 324 -18.27 -13.10 -3.95
C LEU A 324 -17.59 -11.93 -3.23
N LYS A 325 -16.75 -11.14 -3.92
CA LYS A 325 -16.23 -9.89 -3.34
C LYS A 325 -17.40 -8.91 -3.21
N CYS A 326 -17.98 -8.80 -2.02
CA CYS A 326 -19.01 -7.82 -1.66
C CYS A 326 -18.64 -7.10 -0.35
N TYR A 327 -17.44 -6.52 -0.33
CA TYR A 327 -16.89 -5.92 0.88
C TYR A 327 -17.75 -4.75 1.35
N TYR A 328 -18.09 -4.77 2.63
CA TYR A 328 -18.69 -3.63 3.31
C TYR A 328 -18.31 -3.66 4.78
N ASN A 329 -17.69 -2.57 5.25
CA ASN A 329 -17.36 -2.38 6.64
C ASN A 329 -18.10 -1.14 7.16
N ARG A 330 -18.94 -1.33 8.18
CA ARG A 330 -19.75 -0.25 8.76
C ARG A 330 -18.89 0.86 9.38
N GLY A 331 -17.77 0.52 10.01
CA GLY A 331 -16.87 1.49 10.65
C GLY A 331 -16.12 2.35 9.65
N GLN A 332 -15.72 1.76 8.51
CA GLN A 332 -15.04 2.48 7.44
C GLN A 332 -15.98 3.37 6.61
N GLY A 333 -17.28 3.00 6.59
CA GLY A 333 -18.28 3.69 5.79
C GLY A 333 -18.38 3.17 4.36
N HIS A 334 -19.33 3.75 3.64
CA HIS A 334 -19.75 3.26 2.32
C HIS A 334 -18.69 3.51 1.25
N ASP A 335 -18.17 4.73 1.16
CA ASP A 335 -17.28 5.13 0.06
C ASP A 335 -15.93 4.42 0.12
N ILE A 336 -15.35 4.25 1.31
CA ILE A 336 -14.15 3.42 1.52
C ILE A 336 -14.42 1.98 1.07
N SER A 337 -15.55 1.41 1.49
CA SER A 337 -15.91 0.05 1.09
C SER A 337 -16.05 -0.08 -0.43
N ALA A 338 -16.60 0.94 -1.11
CA ALA A 338 -16.73 0.97 -2.56
C ALA A 338 -15.37 0.99 -3.27
N VAL A 339 -14.44 1.86 -2.86
CA VAL A 339 -13.08 1.87 -3.44
C VAL A 339 -12.29 0.59 -3.10
N THR A 340 -12.53 -0.04 -1.96
CA THR A 340 -11.92 -1.35 -1.63
C THR A 340 -12.45 -2.50 -2.50
N ASN A 341 -13.69 -2.41 -3.00
CA ASN A 341 -14.18 -3.35 -4.01
C ASN A 341 -13.53 -3.10 -5.38
N VAL A 342 -13.25 -1.83 -5.72
CA VAL A 342 -12.52 -1.48 -6.97
C VAL A 342 -11.14 -2.13 -7.01
N ASP A 343 -10.41 -2.15 -5.89
CA ASP A 343 -9.09 -2.82 -5.77
C ASP A 343 -9.10 -4.25 -6.29
N TRP A 344 -10.23 -4.93 -6.10
CA TRP A 344 -10.38 -6.32 -6.47
C TRP A 344 -10.81 -6.49 -7.93
N TYR A 345 -11.73 -5.64 -8.40
CA TYR A 345 -12.40 -5.86 -9.69
C TYR A 345 -11.78 -5.14 -10.88
N HIS A 346 -11.19 -3.96 -10.69
CA HIS A 346 -10.77 -3.12 -11.81
C HIS A 346 -9.34 -3.36 -12.30
N PRO A 347 -8.31 -3.53 -11.42
CA PRO A 347 -6.95 -3.74 -11.89
C PRO A 347 -6.81 -5.05 -12.68
N ARG A 348 -6.14 -5.02 -13.83
CA ARG A 348 -5.86 -6.20 -14.65
C ARG A 348 -4.88 -7.15 -13.96
N HIS A 349 -3.83 -6.61 -13.36
CA HIS A 349 -2.95 -7.39 -12.50
C HIS A 349 -3.59 -7.55 -11.12
N ALA A 350 -3.99 -8.78 -10.78
CA ALA A 350 -4.34 -9.19 -9.42
C ALA A 350 -4.12 -10.70 -9.32
N SER A 351 -3.02 -11.10 -8.69
CA SER A 351 -2.61 -12.48 -8.47
C SER A 351 -2.90 -12.91 -7.03
N HIS A 352 -3.18 -14.19 -6.81
CA HIS A 352 -3.47 -14.74 -5.49
C HIS A 352 -2.51 -15.87 -5.20
N HIS A 353 -1.95 -15.90 -3.98
CA HIS A 353 -0.85 -16.78 -3.66
C HIS A 353 -1.16 -17.72 -2.50
N THR A 354 -0.55 -18.89 -2.53
CA THR A 354 -0.52 -19.83 -1.42
C THR A 354 0.55 -19.43 -0.41
N ARG A 355 0.37 -19.84 0.84
CA ARG A 355 1.39 -19.65 1.87
C ARG A 355 2.75 -20.27 1.49
N ALA A 356 2.72 -21.41 0.78
CA ALA A 356 3.91 -22.11 0.34
C ALA A 356 4.71 -21.32 -0.71
N GLU A 357 4.03 -20.74 -1.71
CA GLU A 357 4.66 -19.87 -2.71
C GLU A 357 5.33 -18.67 -2.03
N VAL A 358 4.59 -17.94 -1.19
CA VAL A 358 5.13 -16.76 -0.49
C VAL A 358 6.31 -17.15 0.40
N THR A 359 6.23 -18.27 1.14
CA THR A 359 7.35 -18.77 1.95
C THR A 359 8.57 -19.07 1.08
N SER A 360 8.36 -19.68 -0.10
CA SER A 360 9.46 -20.01 -1.01
C SER A 360 10.18 -18.77 -1.52
N TRP A 361 9.48 -17.65 -1.76
CA TRP A 361 10.11 -16.40 -2.17
C TRP A 361 11.08 -15.87 -1.11
N PHE A 362 10.66 -15.87 0.16
CA PHE A 362 11.55 -15.47 1.27
C PHE A 362 12.79 -16.35 1.34
N VAL A 363 12.61 -17.68 1.30
CA VAL A 363 13.72 -18.65 1.37
C VAL A 363 14.66 -18.53 0.16
N ASN A 364 14.12 -18.41 -1.05
CA ASN A 364 14.90 -18.31 -2.29
C ASN A 364 15.73 -17.01 -2.35
N ASN A 365 15.28 -15.94 -1.68
CA ASN A 365 16.04 -14.70 -1.54
C ASN A 365 16.95 -14.68 -0.30
N GLY A 366 17.09 -15.81 0.40
CA GLY A 366 17.96 -15.96 1.56
C GLY A 366 17.45 -15.25 2.81
N LEU A 367 16.18 -14.85 2.88
CA LEU A 367 15.61 -14.27 4.09
C LEU A 367 15.41 -15.34 5.16
N VAL A 368 15.74 -14.99 6.39
CA VAL A 368 15.61 -15.81 7.60
C VAL A 368 14.60 -15.18 8.57
N ASP A 369 14.35 -15.84 9.70
CA ASP A 369 13.40 -15.39 10.72
C ASP A 369 12.01 -15.07 10.14
N ILE A 370 11.52 -15.95 9.27
CA ILE A 370 10.27 -15.73 8.54
C ILE A 370 9.09 -15.88 9.51
N VAL A 371 8.34 -14.79 9.71
CA VAL A 371 7.19 -14.75 10.62
C VAL A 371 5.95 -14.34 9.85
N PHE A 372 4.88 -15.14 9.98
CA PHE A 372 3.54 -14.76 9.55
C PHE A 372 2.76 -14.27 10.76
N ASN A 373 2.40 -12.99 10.76
CA ASN A 373 1.66 -12.35 11.85
C ASN A 373 0.28 -11.93 11.35
N GLN A 374 -0.73 -12.78 11.52
CA GLN A 374 -2.05 -12.58 10.92
C GLN A 374 -2.97 -11.77 11.86
N PRO A 375 -3.45 -10.58 11.47
CA PRO A 375 -4.50 -9.88 12.20
C PRO A 375 -5.83 -10.65 12.14
N SER A 376 -6.62 -10.54 13.21
CA SER A 376 -7.96 -11.13 13.28
C SER A 376 -8.88 -10.52 12.20
N GLY A 377 -9.66 -11.35 11.52
CA GLY A 377 -10.60 -10.93 10.47
C GLY A 377 -9.98 -10.80 9.08
N TRP A 378 -8.66 -10.92 8.96
CA TRP A 378 -7.90 -10.85 7.71
C TRP A 378 -7.54 -12.21 7.12
N GLU A 379 -7.97 -13.31 7.73
CA GLU A 379 -7.56 -14.68 7.40
C GLU A 379 -7.86 -15.05 5.94
N HIS A 380 -8.94 -14.49 5.40
CA HIS A 380 -9.36 -14.69 4.01
C HIS A 380 -8.82 -13.60 3.06
N SER A 381 -8.25 -12.51 3.57
CA SER A 381 -7.77 -11.39 2.75
C SER A 381 -6.39 -11.68 2.16
N GLY A 382 -5.43 -12.09 3.01
CA GLY A 382 -4.06 -12.33 2.59
C GLY A 382 -3.13 -12.66 3.74
N TYR A 383 -1.83 -12.75 3.41
CA TYR A 383 -0.76 -13.05 4.35
C TYR A 383 0.02 -11.80 4.71
N PHE A 384 0.29 -11.65 6.00
CA PHE A 384 1.19 -10.67 6.59
C PHE A 384 2.45 -11.39 7.00
N VAL A 385 3.54 -11.16 6.28
CA VAL A 385 4.77 -11.94 6.46
C VAL A 385 5.98 -11.04 6.44
N SER A 386 6.93 -11.33 7.31
CA SER A 386 8.19 -10.63 7.38
C SER A 386 9.38 -11.58 7.53
N GLY A 387 10.58 -11.06 7.29
CA GLY A 387 11.84 -11.78 7.43
C GLY A 387 13.03 -10.82 7.44
N ARG A 388 14.22 -11.37 7.65
CA ARG A 388 15.48 -10.62 7.71
C ARG A 388 16.49 -11.12 6.71
N LYS A 389 17.26 -10.21 6.12
CA LYS A 389 18.43 -10.58 5.32
C LYS A 389 19.59 -10.89 6.28
N PRO A 390 20.26 -12.04 6.16
CA PRO A 390 21.40 -12.40 6.98
C PRO A 390 22.55 -11.39 6.94
#